data_AF-A0A1Q3K759-F1
#
_entry.id   AF-A0A1Q3K759-F1
#
_cell.length_a   1.000
_cell.length_b   1.000
_cell.length_c   1.000
_cell.angle_alpha   90.00
_cell.angle_beta   90.00
_cell.angle_gamma   90.00
#
_symmetry.space_group_name_H-M   'P 1'
#
loop_
_entity.id
_entity.type
_entity.pdbx_description
1 polymer ?
#
loop_
_entity_poly.entity_id
_entity_poly.type
_entity_poly.pdbx_seq_one_letter_code
_entity_poly.pdbx_strand_id
1 'polypeptide(L)'
;GQSAAALRDLTSQNRPLFQARLRALRDKRGWAHDQFLKEAAPIVQDDRTDAFDKTSSELLADIERMGAEGSAAPTPDCAALARLRTRMEALVEAQKQKWAYLIEKVDRELAR
;
A
#
# COMPACT_ATOMS: atom_id res chain seq x y z
N GLY A 1 8.59 -13.27 -7.80
CA GLY A 1 7.90 -14.04 -6.75
C GLY A 1 6.42 -13.68 -6.71
N GLN A 2 5.58 -14.60 -6.23
CA GLN A 2 4.12 -14.46 -6.16
C GLN A 2 3.65 -13.18 -5.43
N SER A 3 4.34 -12.79 -4.36
CA SER A 3 4.00 -11.59 -3.59
C SER A 3 4.30 -10.29 -4.33
N ALA A 4 5.39 -10.23 -5.11
CA ALA A 4 5.66 -9.09 -5.99
C ALA A 4 4.65 -8.98 -7.15
N ALA A 5 4.05 -10.09 -7.58
CA ALA A 5 2.91 -10.05 -8.51
C ALA A 5 1.66 -9.51 -7.80
N ALA A 6 1.33 -10.03 -6.62
CA ALA A 6 0.19 -9.57 -5.83
C ALA A 6 0.25 -8.06 -5.52
N LEU A 7 1.42 -7.52 -5.17
CA LEU A 7 1.60 -6.08 -4.93
C LEU A 7 1.38 -5.23 -6.19
N ARG A 8 1.88 -5.72 -7.34
CA ARG A 8 1.65 -5.07 -8.64
C ARG A 8 0.17 -5.08 -9.03
N ASP A 9 -0.50 -6.21 -8.82
CA ASP A 9 -1.93 -6.36 -9.10
C ASP A 9 -2.77 -5.49 -8.18
N LEU A 10 -2.45 -5.42 -6.88
CA LEU A 10 -3.09 -4.50 -5.94
C LEU A 10 -2.93 -3.05 -6.39
N THR A 11 -1.73 -2.66 -6.81
CA THR A 11 -1.47 -1.29 -7.28
C THR A 11 -2.19 -0.99 -8.59
N SER A 12 -2.18 -1.92 -9.55
CA SER A 12 -2.82 -1.74 -10.86
C SER A 12 -4.34 -1.65 -10.76
N GLN A 13 -4.95 -2.34 -9.80
CA GLN A 13 -6.39 -2.28 -9.53
C GLN A 13 -6.78 -1.02 -8.73
N ASN A 14 -6.09 -0.75 -7.62
CA ASN A 14 -6.56 0.29 -6.69
C ASN A 14 -6.16 1.71 -7.11
N ARG A 15 -5.01 1.89 -7.78
CA ARG A 15 -4.58 3.24 -8.22
C ARG A 15 -5.59 3.91 -9.16
N PRO A 16 -6.05 3.29 -10.27
CA PRO A 16 -7.04 3.94 -11.14
C PRO A 16 -8.37 4.15 -10.43
N LEU A 17 -8.76 3.22 -9.55
CA LEU A 17 -9.97 3.29 -8.75
C LEU A 17 -9.97 4.51 -7.79
N PHE A 18 -8.87 4.70 -7.07
CA PHE A 18 -8.66 5.83 -6.18
C PHE A 18 -8.58 7.15 -6.94
N GLN A 19 -7.87 7.19 -8.07
CA GLN A 19 -7.82 8.38 -8.93
C GLN A 19 -9.20 8.77 -9.47
N ALA A 20 -10.02 7.79 -9.86
CA ALA A 20 -11.39 8.05 -10.32
C ALA A 20 -12.24 8.69 -9.21
N ARG A 21 -12.13 8.20 -7.98
CA ARG A 21 -12.82 8.76 -6.81
C ARG A 21 -12.37 10.17 -6.47
N LEU A 22 -11.06 10.45 -6.50
CA LEU A 22 -10.54 11.81 -6.29
C LEU A 22 -11.06 12.80 -7.34
N ARG A 23 -11.14 12.38 -8.62
CA ARG A 23 -11.76 13.19 -9.68
C ARG A 23 -13.24 13.45 -9.41
N ALA A 24 -13.99 12.41 -9.04
CA ALA A 24 -15.40 12.56 -8.67
C ALA A 24 -15.57 13.54 -7.49
N LEU A 25 -14.69 13.48 -6.49
CA LEU A 25 -14.73 14.38 -5.33
C LEU A 25 -14.44 15.83 -5.76
N ARG A 26 -13.41 16.03 -6.58
CA ARG A 26 -13.09 17.34 -7.15
C ARG A 26 -14.30 17.94 -7.88
N ASP A 27 -14.93 17.15 -8.73
CA ASP A 27 -16.06 17.58 -9.54
C ASP A 27 -17.28 17.87 -8.66
N LYS A 28 -17.56 17.03 -7.64
CA LYS A 28 -18.63 17.28 -6.64
C LYS A 28 -18.41 18.59 -5.87
N ARG A 29 -17.16 18.90 -5.54
CA ARG A 29 -16.80 20.09 -4.73
C ARG A 29 -16.57 21.35 -5.58
N GLY A 30 -16.56 21.23 -6.91
CA GLY A 30 -16.27 22.35 -7.81
C GLY A 30 -14.86 22.91 -7.66
N TRP A 31 -13.89 22.09 -7.21
CA TRP A 31 -12.53 22.56 -6.94
C TRP A 31 -11.76 22.82 -8.25
N ALA A 32 -11.10 23.99 -8.30
CA ALA A 32 -10.06 24.27 -9.29
C ALA A 32 -8.81 23.41 -9.02
N HIS A 33 -7.88 23.36 -9.97
CA HIS A 33 -6.70 22.49 -9.88
C HIS A 33 -5.86 22.71 -8.61
N ASP A 34 -5.49 23.95 -8.29
CA ASP A 34 -4.65 24.25 -7.14
C ASP A 34 -5.35 23.93 -5.81
N GLN A 35 -6.65 24.21 -5.74
CA GLN A 35 -7.47 23.85 -4.60
C GLN A 35 -7.57 22.32 -4.46
N PHE A 36 -7.76 21.61 -5.56
CA PHE A 36 -7.78 20.14 -5.54
C PHE A 36 -6.47 19.57 -4.99
N LEU A 37 -5.31 20.09 -5.39
CA LEU A 37 -4.03 19.62 -4.84
C LEU A 37 -3.92 19.87 -3.33
N LYS A 38 -4.37 21.03 -2.86
CA LYS A 38 -4.36 21.38 -1.44
C LYS A 38 -5.32 20.53 -0.61
N GLU A 39 -6.56 20.37 -1.08
CA GLU A 39 -7.61 19.67 -0.34
C GLU A 39 -7.49 18.13 -0.44
N ALA A 40 -6.91 17.61 -1.52
CA ALA A 40 -6.67 16.17 -1.68
C ALA A 40 -5.41 15.70 -0.93
N ALA A 41 -4.42 16.57 -0.68
CA ALA A 41 -3.21 16.21 0.06
C ALA A 41 -3.49 15.47 1.38
N PRO A 42 -4.33 15.99 2.31
CA PRO A 42 -4.62 15.29 3.55
C PRO A 42 -5.40 13.99 3.35
N ILE A 43 -6.05 13.76 2.20
CA ILE A 43 -6.72 12.50 1.88
C ILE A 43 -5.69 11.42 1.52
N VAL A 44 -4.66 11.80 0.76
CA VAL A 44 -3.61 10.88 0.30
C VAL A 44 -2.58 10.61 1.39
N GLN A 45 -2.32 11.59 2.25
CA GLN A 45 -1.30 11.52 3.29
C GLN A 45 -1.83 12.01 4.65
N ASP A 46 -1.73 11.14 5.65
CA ASP A 46 -1.96 11.39 7.07
C ASP A 46 -1.12 10.43 7.93
N ASP A 47 -1.22 10.58 9.26
CA ASP A 47 -0.51 9.74 10.23
C ASP A 47 -0.76 8.24 10.02
N ARG A 48 -1.94 7.85 9.53
CA ARG A 48 -2.30 6.45 9.32
C ARG A 48 -1.70 5.91 8.02
N THR A 49 -1.68 6.68 6.94
CA THR A 49 -0.93 6.30 5.73
C THR A 49 0.57 6.24 5.99
N ASP A 50 1.09 7.16 6.81
CA ASP A 50 2.50 7.17 7.21
C ASP A 50 2.84 5.92 8.05
N ALA A 51 1.93 5.50 8.94
CA ALA A 51 2.08 4.24 9.67
C ALA A 51 2.11 3.02 8.74
N PHE A 52 1.23 2.95 7.73
CA PHE A 52 1.25 1.88 6.73
C PHE A 52 2.55 1.87 5.91
N ASP A 53 3.07 3.05 5.55
CA ASP A 53 4.32 3.19 4.81
C ASP A 53 5.53 2.76 5.63
N LYS A 54 5.55 3.12 6.91
CA LYS A 54 6.56 2.64 7.86
C LYS A 54 6.53 1.12 7.99
N THR A 55 5.36 0.53 8.26
CA THR A 55 5.22 -0.93 8.37
C THR A 55 5.63 -1.65 7.09
N SER A 56 5.24 -1.12 5.92
CA SER A 56 5.63 -1.70 4.63
C SER A 56 7.14 -1.65 4.40
N SER A 57 7.78 -0.54 4.78
CA SER A 57 9.23 -0.36 4.65
C SER A 57 10.01 -1.31 5.58
N GLU A 58 9.56 -1.47 6.82
CA GLU A 58 10.13 -2.41 7.78
C GLU A 58 10.02 -3.85 7.28
N LEU A 59 8.84 -4.25 6.78
CA LEU A 59 8.63 -5.59 6.22
C LEU A 59 9.51 -5.84 4.99
N LEU A 60 9.67 -4.85 4.11
CA LEU A 60 10.52 -4.97 2.94
C LEU A 60 11.98 -5.16 3.32
N ALA A 61 12.49 -4.36 4.27
CA ALA A 61 13.85 -4.49 4.78
C ALA A 61 14.11 -5.87 5.40
N ASP A 62 13.15 -6.39 6.17
CA ASP A 62 13.22 -7.74 6.74
C ASP A 62 13.24 -8.82 5.65
N ILE A 63 12.40 -8.70 4.61
CA ILE A 63 12.35 -9.62 3.46
C ILE A 63 13.68 -9.63 2.71
N GLU A 64 14.27 -8.46 2.46
CA GLU A 64 15.56 -8.32 1.79
C GLU A 64 16.69 -8.96 2.60
N ARG A 65 16.77 -8.66 3.90
CA ARG A 65 17.75 -9.28 4.82
C ARG A 65 17.62 -10.80 4.81
N MET A 66 16.41 -11.32 4.99
CA MET A 66 16.16 -12.77 5.02
C MET A 66 16.43 -13.45 3.68
N GLY A 67 16.16 -12.77 2.57
CA GLY A 67 16.50 -13.26 1.23
C GLY A 67 18.02 -13.39 1.04
N ALA A 68 18.79 -12.42 1.52
CA ALA A 68 20.24 -12.45 1.48
C ALA A 68 20.81 -13.57 2.37
N GLU A 69 20.33 -13.69 3.61
CA GLU A 69 20.70 -14.77 4.54
C GLU A 69 20.41 -16.16 3.95
N GLY A 70 19.21 -16.34 3.38
CA GLY A 70 18.84 -17.62 2.75
C GLY A 70 19.68 -17.96 1.52
N SER A 71 20.08 -16.97 0.73
CA SER A 71 20.93 -17.16 -0.45
C SER A 71 22.37 -17.53 -0.07
N ALA A 72 22.84 -17.10 1.10
CA ALA A 72 24.16 -17.41 1.63
C ALA A 72 24.20 -18.73 2.45
N ALA A 73 23.05 -19.36 2.72
CA ALA A 73 22.97 -20.53 3.56
C ALA A 73 23.57 -21.78 2.87
N PRO A 74 24.41 -22.58 3.56
CA PRO A 74 25.05 -23.76 2.97
C PRO A 74 24.07 -24.91 2.70
N THR A 75 22.90 -24.90 3.35
CA THR A 75 21.83 -25.86 3.13
C THR A 75 20.46 -25.18 3.15
N PRO A 76 19.45 -25.71 2.44
CA PRO A 76 18.11 -25.15 2.47
C PRO A 76 17.49 -25.18 3.87
N ASP A 77 17.12 -24.00 4.42
CA ASP A 77 16.34 -23.88 5.65
C ASP A 77 14.85 -23.63 5.31
N CYS A 78 14.05 -24.70 5.36
CA CYS A 78 12.61 -24.62 5.14
C CYS A 78 11.88 -23.74 6.17
N ALA A 79 12.39 -23.64 7.40
CA ALA A 79 11.82 -22.76 8.42
C ALA A 79 12.11 -21.29 8.10
N ALA A 80 13.31 -20.96 7.60
CA ALA A 80 13.61 -19.62 7.09
C ALA A 80 12.71 -19.26 5.90
N LEU A 81 12.49 -20.19 4.97
CA LEU A 81 11.59 -19.97 3.85
C LEU A 81 10.14 -19.73 4.30
N ALA A 82 9.66 -20.46 5.31
CA ALA A 82 8.34 -20.24 5.89
C ALA A 82 8.22 -18.84 6.50
N ARG A 83 9.21 -18.41 7.29
CA ARG A 83 9.25 -17.06 7.87
C ARG A 83 9.25 -15.98 6.78
N LEU A 84 10.02 -16.17 5.70
CA LEU A 84 10.07 -15.24 4.57
C LEU A 84 8.70 -15.09 3.90
N ARG A 85 7.98 -16.21 3.68
CA ARG A 85 6.62 -16.20 3.15
C ARG A 85 5.66 -15.43 4.03
N THR A 86 5.69 -15.65 5.34
CA THR A 86 4.86 -14.91 6.31
C THR A 86 5.13 -13.39 6.24
N ARG A 87 6.39 -12.95 6.08
CA ARG A 87 6.69 -11.52 5.93
C ARG A 87 6.19 -10.94 4.62
N MET A 88 6.30 -11.70 3.53
CA MET A 88 5.73 -11.27 2.25
C MET A 88 4.19 -11.18 2.30
N GLU A 89 3.51 -12.10 2.98
CA GLU A 89 2.05 -12.06 3.19
C GLU A 89 1.65 -10.83 4.03
N ALA A 90 2.38 -10.56 5.11
CA ALA A 90 2.16 -9.37 5.94
C ALA A 90 2.33 -8.06 5.12
N LEU A 91 3.30 -8.00 4.20
CA LEU A 91 3.49 -6.85 3.33
C LEU A 91 2.30 -6.66 2.37
N VAL A 92 1.83 -7.75 1.77
CA VAL A 92 0.63 -7.72 0.91
C VAL A 92 -0.59 -7.25 1.69
N GLU A 93 -0.75 -7.70 2.93
CA GLU A 93 -1.86 -7.34 3.79
C GLU A 93 -1.81 -5.86 4.23
N ALA A 94 -0.63 -5.35 4.62
CA ALA A 94 -0.45 -3.94 4.92
C ALA A 94 -0.85 -3.04 3.73
N GLN A 95 -0.51 -3.45 2.50
CA GLN A 95 -0.86 -2.70 1.30
C GLN A 95 -2.35 -2.78 0.97
N LYS A 96 -3.01 -3.92 1.21
CA LYS A 96 -4.47 -4.02 1.11
C LYS A 96 -5.17 -3.07 2.08
N GLN A 97 -4.72 -3.02 3.32
CA GLN A 97 -5.28 -2.15 4.35
C GLN A 97 -5.09 -0.68 4.02
N LYS A 98 -3.91 -0.29 3.51
CA LYS A 98 -3.66 1.08 3.03
C LYS A 98 -4.62 1.47 1.92
N TRP A 99 -4.80 0.60 0.91
CA TRP A 99 -5.73 0.86 -0.19
C TRP A 99 -7.18 0.98 0.28
N ALA A 100 -7.64 0.05 1.13
CA ALA A 100 -8.98 0.10 1.70
C ALA A 100 -9.22 1.40 2.48
N TYR A 101 -8.24 1.81 3.29
CA TYR A 101 -8.30 3.06 4.05
C TYR A 101 -8.41 4.30 3.14
N LEU A 102 -7.56 4.41 2.12
CA LEU A 102 -7.57 5.53 1.18
C LEU A 102 -8.91 5.62 0.41
N ILE A 103 -9.40 4.47 -0.07
CA ILE A 103 -10.67 4.39 -0.79
C ILE A 103 -11.83 4.81 0.13
N GLU A 104 -11.90 4.24 1.34
CA GLU A 104 -12.93 4.57 2.32
C GLU A 104 -12.91 6.06 2.67
N LYS A 105 -11.72 6.66 2.81
CA LYS A 105 -11.57 8.07 3.11
C LYS A 105 -12.19 8.96 2.04
N VAL A 106 -11.93 8.68 0.75
CA VAL A 106 -12.57 9.44 -0.33
C VAL A 106 -14.06 9.15 -0.41
N ASP A 107 -14.50 7.90 -0.21
CA ASP A 107 -15.91 7.54 -0.24
C ASP A 107 -16.70 8.27 0.86
N ARG A 108 -16.12 8.45 2.05
CA ARG A 108 -16.72 9.27 3.12
C ARG A 108 -16.83 10.74 2.73
N GLU A 109 -15.81 11.31 2.07
CA GLU A 109 -15.87 12.69 1.58
C GLU A 109 -16.88 12.87 0.43
N LEU A 110 -17.06 11.84 -0.39
CA LEU A 110 -18.07 11.78 -1.45
C LEU A 110 -19.50 11.62 -0.91
N ALA A 111 -19.68 10.98 0.23
CA ALA A 111 -20.99 10.81 0.87
C ALA A 111 -21.48 12.09 1.59
N ARG A 112 -20.57 13.02 1.93
CA ARG A 112 -20.86 14.33 2.52
C ARG A 112 -21.26 15.34 1.46
#